data_AF-A0A6P1DKM8-F1
#
_entry.id   AF-A0A6P1DKM8-F1
#
_cell.length_a   1.000
_cell.length_b   1.000
_cell.length_c   1.000
_cell.angle_alpha   90.00
_cell.angle_beta   90.00
_cell.angle_gamma   90.00
#
_symmetry.space_group_name_H-M   'P 1'
#
loop_
_entity.id
_entity.type
_entity.pdbx_description
1 polymer ?
#
loop_
_entity_poly.entity_id
_entity_poly.type
_entity_poly.pdbx_seq_one_letter_code
_entity_poly.pdbx_strand_id
1 'polypeptide(L)' 'MEVVLDVYKQPYDEKYPVVCMDESPKQLIEEARPNLPMKPGQLKKVDYEYIRHGVINIFIT' A
#
# COMPACT_ATOMS: atom_id res chain seq x y z
N MET A 1 -4.74 -21.14 -9.80
CA MET A 1 -5.47 -19.95 -10.29
C MET A 1 -6.80 -20.30 -10.94
N GLU A 2 -6.88 -21.33 -11.81
CA GLU A 2 -8.12 -21.60 -12.56
C GLU A 2 -9.35 -21.88 -11.69
N VAL A 3 -9.21 -22.67 -10.62
CA VAL A 3 -10.31 -22.97 -9.67
C VAL A 3 -10.86 -21.71 -9.00
N VAL A 4 -10.02 -20.70 -8.76
CA VAL A 4 -10.43 -19.42 -8.16
C VAL A 4 -11.22 -18.59 -9.18
N LEU A 5 -10.77 -18.57 -10.44
CA LEU A 5 -11.45 -17.87 -11.53
C LEU A 5 -12.84 -18.45 -11.81
N ASP A 6 -13.05 -19.75 -11.59
CA ASP A 6 -14.36 -20.36 -11.75
C ASP A 6 -15.35 -19.92 -10.68
N VAL A 7 -14.90 -19.64 -9.45
CA VAL A 7 -15.73 -19.05 -8.38
C VAL A 7 -16.17 -17.63 -8.76
N TYR A 8 -15.29 -16.82 -9.35
CA TYR A 8 -15.64 -15.47 -9.83
C TYR A 8 -16.69 -15.46 -10.95
N LYS A 9 -16.85 -16.56 -11.69
CA LYS A 9 -17.86 -16.68 -12.75
C LYS A 9 -19.23 -17.09 -12.22
N GLN A 10 -19.34 -17.53 -10.97
CA GLN A 10 -20.60 -17.98 -10.40
C GLN A 10 -21.55 -16.79 -10.18
N PRO A 11 -22.87 -16.99 -10.36
CA PRO A 11 -23.85 -15.98 -9.98
C PRO A 11 -23.78 -15.73 -8.47
N TYR A 12 -24.07 -14.49 -8.07
CA TYR A 12 -24.07 -14.09 -6.67
C TYR A 12 -25.08 -14.90 -5.85
N ASP A 13 -24.65 -15.42 -4.69
CA ASP A 13 -25.48 -16.10 -3.70
C ASP A 13 -25.29 -15.42 -2.33
N GLU A 14 -26.37 -14.88 -1.76
CA GLU A 14 -26.36 -14.21 -0.46
C GLU A 14 -25.94 -15.13 0.70
N LYS A 15 -26.15 -16.45 0.57
CA LYS A 15 -25.73 -17.42 1.58
C LYS A 15 -24.23 -17.74 1.48
N TYR A 16 -23.62 -17.47 0.33
CA TYR A 16 -22.21 -17.74 0.04
C TYR A 16 -21.58 -16.56 -0.72
N PRO A 17 -21.43 -15.39 -0.07
CA PRO A 17 -20.84 -14.23 -0.72
C PRO A 17 -19.36 -14.48 -1.03
N VAL A 18 -18.96 -14.14 -2.25
CA VAL A 18 -17.55 -14.18 -2.67
C VAL A 18 -16.87 -12.91 -2.15
N VAL A 19 -15.86 -13.07 -1.29
CA VAL A 19 -15.07 -11.97 -0.74
C VAL A 19 -13.68 -12.00 -1.37
N CYS A 20 -13.29 -10.90 -2.01
CA CYS A 20 -11.91 -10.68 -2.43
C CYS A 20 -11.12 -10.17 -1.23
N MET A 21 -10.03 -10.85 -0.90
CA MET A 21 -9.05 -10.31 0.04
C MET A 21 -7.77 -10.03 -0.74
N ASP A 22 -7.27 -8.81 -0.62
CA ASP A 22 -5.99 -8.42 -1.20
C ASP A 22 -5.00 -8.09 -0.08
N GLU A 23 -3.72 -8.28 -0.35
CA GLU A 23 -2.65 -7.88 0.54
C GLU A 23 -1.63 -7.00 -0.18
N SER A 24 -1.23 -5.91 0.47
CA SER A 24 -0.20 -5.02 -0.04
C SER A 24 0.88 -4.78 1.01
N PRO A 25 2.15 -5.13 0.74
CA PRO A 25 3.24 -4.84 1.66
C PRO A 25 3.55 -3.34 1.65
N LYS A 26 3.52 -2.71 2.82
CA LYS A 26 3.89 -1.32 3.01
C LYS A 26 5.18 -1.21 3.82
N GLN A 27 6.18 -0.56 3.23
CA GLN A 27 7.41 -0.23 3.94
C GLN A 27 7.14 0.91 4.93
N LEU A 28 7.65 0.75 6.15
CA LEU A 28 7.63 1.80 7.15
C LEU A 28 8.95 2.58 7.02
N ILE A 29 8.86 3.78 6.46
CA ILE A 29 10.00 4.66 6.23
C ILE A 29 9.81 5.99 6.95
N GLU A 30 10.90 6.49 7.52
CA GLU A 30 10.97 7.80 8.17
C GLU A 30 12.06 8.65 7.50
N GLU A 31 11.85 9.96 7.40
CA GLU A 31 12.87 10.88 6.90
C GLU A 31 14.06 10.89 7.88
N ALA A 32 15.26 10.56 7.39
CA ALA A 32 16.46 10.57 8.25
C ALA A 32 16.84 11.98 8.70
N ARG A 33 16.41 13.00 7.96
CA ARG A 33 16.71 14.41 8.22
C ARG A 33 15.49 15.29 7.94
N PRO A 34 15.28 16.35 8.74
CA PRO A 34 14.19 17.28 8.48
C PRO A 34 14.41 18.03 7.16
N ASN A 35 13.33 18.15 6.39
CA ASN A 35 13.29 18.95 5.17
C ASN A 35 13.71 20.40 5.46
N LEU A 36 14.62 20.95 4.63
CA LEU A 36 15.03 22.34 4.74
C LEU A 36 13.86 23.26 4.35
N PRO A 37 13.64 24.38 5.08
CA PRO A 37 12.59 25.32 4.75
C PRO A 37 12.85 25.95 3.39
N MET A 38 11.79 26.04 2.58
CA MET A 38 11.86 26.65 1.26
C MET A 38 12.09 28.16 1.38
N LYS A 39 12.96 28.69 0.53
CA LYS A 39 13.07 30.14 0.30
C LYS A 39 12.15 30.54 -0.86
N PRO A 40 11.58 31.76 -0.86
CA PRO A 40 10.78 32.25 -1.98
C PRO A 40 11.54 32.13 -3.31
N GLY A 41 10.88 31.58 -4.33
CA GLY A 41 11.49 31.36 -5.66
C GLY A 41 12.37 30.12 -5.79
N GLN A 42 12.50 29.29 -4.74
CA GLN A 42 13.23 28.02 -4.80
C GLN A 42 12.29 26.83 -4.68
N LEU A 43 12.56 25.77 -5.44
CA LEU A 43 11.86 24.50 -5.34
C LEU A 43 12.20 23.78 -4.03
N LYS A 44 11.25 22.98 -3.52
CA LYS A 44 11.46 22.14 -2.34
C LYS A 44 12.58 21.15 -2.62
N LYS A 45 13.58 21.09 -1.74
CA LYS A 45 14.64 20.07 -1.77
C LYS A 45 14.37 19.10 -0.62
N VAL A 46 14.13 17.85 -0.98
CA VAL A 46 13.94 16.74 -0.04
C VAL A 46 15.18 15.85 -0.16
N ASP A 47 15.76 15.49 0.97
CA ASP A 47 16.89 14.56 1.01
C ASP A 47 16.38 13.13 0.72
N TYR A 48 17.21 12.30 0.10
CA TYR A 48 16.84 10.92 -0.26
C TYR A 48 17.12 9.91 0.87
N GLU A 49 17.83 10.32 1.92
CA GLU A 49 18.17 9.47 3.05
C GLU A 49 16.93 9.19 3.93
N TYR A 50 16.67 7.91 4.22
CA TYR A 50 15.55 7.48 5.05
C TYR A 50 15.95 6.35 5.99
N ILE A 51 15.20 6.21 7.08
CA ILE A 51 15.34 5.13 8.06
C ILE A 51 14.25 4.09 7.79
N ARG A 52 14.66 2.81 7.70
CA ARG A 52 13.74 1.68 7.46
C ARG A 52 13.34 1.03 8.78
N HIS A 53 12.05 1.07 9.09
CA HIS A 53 11.44 0.46 10.29
C HIS A 53 10.80 -0.90 10.03
N GLY A 54 11.07 -1.50 8.88
CA GLY A 54 10.54 -2.79 8.47
C GLY A 54 9.42 -2.69 7.43
N VAL A 55 8.59 -3.73 7.37
CA VAL A 55 7.48 -3.87 6.41
C VAL A 55 6.28 -4.42 7.17
N ILE A 56 5.10 -3.88 6.90
CA ILE A 56 3.82 -4.42 7.37
C ILE A 56 2.98 -4.84 6.17
N ASN A 57 2.12 -5.84 6.33
CA ASN A 57 1.13 -6.18 5.32
C ASN A 57 -0.18 -5.47 5.64
N ILE A 58 -0.72 -4.77 4.65
CA ILE A 58 -2.06 -4.19 4.70
C ILE A 58 -2.98 -5.18 4.02
N PHE A 59 -4.01 -5.62 4.74
CA PHE A 59 -5.07 -6.46 4.19
C PHE A 59 -6.28 -5.59 3.86
N ILE A 60 -6.82 -5.76 2.65
CA ILE A 60 -8.00 -5.05 2.17
C ILE A 60 -9.07 -6.10 1.85
N THR A 61 -10.28 -5.85 2.31
CA THR A 61 -11.49 -6.66 2.10
C THR A 61 -12.60 -5.80 1.57
#